data_AF-A0A9E5WYC5-F1
#
_entry.id   AF-A0A9E5WYC5-F1
#
_cell.length_a   1.000
_cell.length_b   1.000
_cell.length_c   1.000
_cell.angle_alpha   90.00
_cell.angle_beta   90.00
_cell.angle_gamma   90.00
#
_symmetry.space_group_name_H-M   'P 1'
#
loop_
_entity.id
_entity.type
_entity.pdbx_description
1 polymer ?
#
loop_
_entity_poly.entity_id
_entity_poly.type
_entity_poly.pdbx_seq_one_letter_code
_entity_poly.pdbx_strand_id
1 'polypeptide(L)'
;MRRRAFIIGAAATMTLPAYAAPLNGAVAISGGRFVADGQEFHLADILAPSAYVLAGDGEPYFDAAKRGLERLLANASLNIKNAGPVTRWGARVVTAKRVGETQTLQHQLVAMGAARVAPQSDNLELIDQLLVAEDEARAARKGLWALPAYRIFDADKAGRAVGRFHLIEGKVRRIAKVKGRVYINFGTDYKTDFTASAGSRLYRKWAEQGFDVASLTDARLRIRGFVEAINGPSITLSHRRQIEVLARE
;
A
#
# COMPACT_ATOMS: atom_id res chain seq x y z
N MET A 1 -74.13 0.85 6.46
CA MET A 1 -73.65 0.42 5.12
C MET A 1 -73.33 1.69 4.33
N ARG A 2 -72.15 2.02 3.80
CA ARG A 2 -70.99 1.26 3.30
C ARG A 2 -69.70 2.07 3.61
N ARG A 3 -68.64 1.38 4.02
CA ARG A 3 -67.27 1.90 4.15
C ARG A 3 -66.67 2.09 2.74
N ARG A 4 -65.90 3.16 2.52
CA ARG A 4 -64.93 3.24 1.43
C ARG A 4 -63.56 3.58 2.02
N ALA A 5 -62.69 2.58 2.01
CA ALA A 5 -61.28 2.71 2.36
C ALA A 5 -60.53 3.26 1.15
N PHE A 6 -59.75 4.32 1.34
CA PHE A 6 -58.70 4.71 0.41
C PHE A 6 -57.41 4.01 0.85
N ILE A 7 -56.93 3.08 0.02
CA ILE A 7 -55.59 2.52 0.14
C ILE A 7 -54.68 3.44 -0.68
N ILE A 8 -53.82 4.20 0.00
CA ILE A 8 -52.69 4.89 -0.63
C ILE A 8 -51.59 3.84 -0.74
N GLY A 9 -51.31 3.38 -1.96
CA GLY A 9 -50.16 2.54 -2.26
C GLY A 9 -48.89 3.38 -2.18
N ALA A 10 -48.09 3.19 -1.14
CA ALA A 10 -46.73 3.69 -1.08
C ALA A 10 -45.86 2.81 -1.99
N ALA A 11 -45.51 3.31 -3.18
CA ALA A 11 -44.48 2.69 -4.01
C ALA A 11 -43.13 2.94 -3.33
N ALA A 12 -42.56 1.91 -2.71
CA ALA A 12 -41.18 1.93 -2.24
C ALA A 12 -40.26 1.90 -3.46
N THR A 13 -39.71 3.05 -3.84
CA THR A 13 -38.61 3.13 -4.80
C THR A 13 -37.36 2.54 -4.16
N MET A 14 -37.06 1.27 -4.49
CA MET A 14 -35.74 0.71 -4.23
C MET A 14 -34.72 1.43 -5.13
N THR A 15 -34.02 2.41 -4.57
CA THR A 15 -32.83 3.00 -5.19
C THR A 15 -31.72 1.96 -5.16
N LEU A 16 -31.57 1.20 -6.26
CA LEU A 16 -30.35 0.43 -6.48
C LEU A 16 -29.18 1.41 -6.49
N PRO A 17 -28.06 1.12 -5.81
CA PRO A 17 -26.90 1.99 -5.86
C PRO A 17 -26.47 2.11 -7.32
N ALA A 18 -26.44 3.33 -7.83
CA ALA A 18 -25.92 3.61 -9.16
C ALA A 18 -24.44 3.17 -9.18
N TYR A 19 -24.18 2.02 -9.81
CA TYR A 19 -22.81 1.67 -10.17
C TYR A 19 -22.33 2.75 -11.14
N ALA A 20 -21.28 3.48 -10.77
CA ALA A 20 -20.61 4.37 -11.69
C ALA A 20 -20.29 3.59 -12.97
N ALA A 21 -20.59 4.17 -14.13
CA ALA A 21 -20.34 3.52 -15.42
C ALA A 21 -18.87 3.05 -15.49
N PRO A 22 -18.60 1.86 -16.07
CA PRO A 22 -17.24 1.38 -16.22
C PRO A 22 -16.37 2.38 -16.99
N LEU A 23 -15.14 2.58 -16.51
CA LEU A 23 -14.17 3.44 -17.16
C LEU A 23 -13.50 2.69 -18.32
N ASN A 24 -13.46 3.31 -19.50
CA ASN A 24 -12.84 2.74 -20.70
C ASN A 24 -11.67 3.62 -21.17
N GLY A 25 -10.87 3.14 -22.11
CA GLY A 25 -9.81 3.94 -22.74
C GLY A 25 -8.67 4.33 -21.80
N ALA A 26 -8.47 3.58 -20.71
CA ALA A 26 -7.39 3.83 -19.76
C ALA A 26 -6.01 3.54 -20.36
N VAL A 27 -5.06 4.46 -20.18
CA VAL A 27 -3.69 4.36 -20.68
C VAL A 27 -2.71 4.48 -19.53
N ALA A 28 -1.77 3.54 -19.42
CA ALA A 28 -0.77 3.54 -18.35
C ALA A 28 0.25 4.68 -18.53
N ILE A 29 0.51 5.42 -17.45
CA ILE A 29 1.60 6.41 -17.37
C ILE A 29 2.84 5.76 -16.73
N SER A 30 2.62 4.91 -15.72
CA SER A 30 3.65 4.12 -15.02
C SER A 30 3.09 2.76 -14.60
N GLY A 31 3.86 1.95 -13.87
CA GLY A 31 3.36 0.67 -13.32
C GLY A 31 2.29 0.79 -12.24
N GLY A 32 1.92 1.99 -11.80
CA GLY A 32 0.90 2.22 -10.76
C GLY A 32 -0.03 3.41 -11.03
N ARG A 33 0.08 4.04 -12.20
CA ARG A 33 -0.65 5.25 -12.57
C ARG A 33 -1.17 5.14 -14.00
N PHE A 34 -2.38 5.62 -14.24
CA PHE A 34 -2.98 5.65 -15.56
C PHE A 34 -3.85 6.90 -15.74
N VAL A 35 -4.15 7.23 -17.00
CA VAL A 35 -5.06 8.32 -17.38
C VAL A 35 -6.23 7.75 -18.15
N ALA A 36 -7.40 8.33 -17.96
CA ALA A 36 -8.56 8.12 -18.82
C ALA A 36 -9.41 9.39 -18.81
N ASP A 37 -9.98 9.77 -19.96
CA ASP A 37 -10.80 10.97 -20.11
C ASP A 37 -10.14 12.24 -19.54
N GLY A 38 -8.81 12.36 -19.70
CA GLY A 38 -8.02 13.48 -19.17
C GLY A 38 -7.81 13.48 -17.64
N GLN A 39 -8.38 12.54 -16.90
CA GLN A 39 -8.21 12.39 -15.45
C GLN A 39 -7.12 11.38 -15.12
N GLU A 40 -6.20 11.77 -14.24
CA GLU A 40 -5.18 10.86 -13.70
C GLU A 40 -5.69 10.05 -12.51
N PHE A 41 -5.34 8.76 -12.49
CA PHE A 41 -5.66 7.80 -11.45
C PHE A 41 -4.41 7.11 -10.91
N HIS A 42 -4.32 6.99 -9.58
CA HIS A 42 -3.25 6.30 -8.87
C HIS A 42 -3.82 5.04 -8.23
N LEU A 43 -3.19 3.90 -8.49
CA LEU A 43 -3.58 2.64 -7.88
C LEU A 43 -3.19 2.63 -6.39
N ALA A 44 -4.19 2.47 -5.54
CA ALA A 44 -4.00 2.47 -4.09
C ALA A 44 -3.22 1.25 -3.60
N ASP A 45 -2.56 1.42 -2.46
CA ASP A 45 -1.88 0.38 -1.69
C ASP A 45 -0.67 -0.30 -2.36
N ILE A 46 -0.23 0.19 -3.52
CA ILE A 46 0.95 -0.32 -4.23
C ILE A 46 1.92 0.79 -4.61
N LEU A 47 3.19 0.44 -4.78
CA LEU A 47 4.27 1.27 -5.28
C LEU A 47 5.00 0.52 -6.39
N ALA A 48 4.78 0.95 -7.63
CA ALA A 48 5.59 0.54 -8.77
C ALA A 48 6.90 1.35 -8.84
N PRO A 49 7.94 0.81 -9.51
CA PRO A 49 9.17 1.58 -9.77
C PRO A 49 8.86 2.92 -10.46
N SER A 50 9.57 3.98 -10.08
CA SER A 50 9.47 5.33 -10.64
C SER A 50 10.39 5.54 -11.84
N ALA A 51 9.93 6.28 -12.85
CA ALA A 51 10.78 6.72 -13.96
C ALA A 51 11.81 7.79 -13.55
N TYR A 52 11.51 8.52 -12.46
CA TYR A 52 12.29 9.67 -12.01
C TYR A 52 12.75 9.47 -10.57
N VAL A 53 14.05 9.59 -10.36
CA VAL A 53 14.68 9.73 -9.05
C VAL A 53 15.51 11.01 -9.10
N LEU A 54 15.49 11.82 -8.03
CA LEU A 54 16.14 13.15 -7.99
C LEU A 54 17.65 13.15 -8.36
N ALA A 55 18.32 11.99 -8.36
CA ALA A 55 19.75 11.86 -8.61
C ALA A 55 20.12 10.60 -9.41
N GLY A 56 19.49 10.35 -10.55
CA GLY A 56 19.93 9.29 -11.46
C GLY A 56 18.87 8.81 -12.45
N ASP A 57 19.16 7.68 -13.09
CA ASP A 57 18.22 6.96 -13.96
C ASP A 57 17.01 6.44 -13.16
N GLY A 58 15.91 6.14 -13.87
CA GLY A 58 14.71 5.57 -13.27
C GLY A 58 14.98 4.31 -12.44
N GLU A 59 14.09 4.00 -11.49
CA GLU A 59 14.20 2.78 -10.70
C GLU A 59 14.24 1.55 -11.62
N PRO A 60 15.12 0.56 -11.36
CA PRO A 60 15.21 -0.66 -12.17
C PRO A 60 13.84 -1.31 -12.33
N TYR A 61 13.54 -1.94 -13.47
CA TYR A 61 12.24 -2.58 -13.74
C TYR A 61 11.06 -1.61 -14.02
N PHE A 62 11.29 -0.30 -14.12
CA PHE A 62 10.26 0.69 -14.50
C PHE A 62 9.47 0.30 -15.76
N ASP A 63 10.16 0.08 -16.89
CA ASP A 63 9.48 -0.19 -18.16
C ASP A 63 8.70 -1.52 -18.13
N ALA A 64 9.24 -2.52 -17.45
CA ALA A 64 8.58 -3.81 -17.29
C ALA A 64 7.31 -3.69 -16.43
N ALA A 65 7.35 -2.90 -15.36
CA ALA A 65 6.19 -2.61 -14.53
C ALA A 65 5.12 -1.81 -15.30
N LYS A 66 5.52 -0.79 -16.06
CA LYS A 66 4.61 -0.03 -16.93
C LYS A 66 3.94 -0.94 -17.96
N ARG A 67 4.71 -1.77 -18.67
CA ARG A 67 4.15 -2.79 -19.60
C ARG A 67 3.24 -3.80 -18.91
N GLY A 68 3.47 -4.09 -17.63
CA GLY A 68 2.56 -4.87 -16.80
C GLY A 68 1.18 -4.22 -16.73
N LEU A 69 1.12 -2.94 -16.34
CA LEU A 69 -0.15 -2.21 -16.28
C LEU A 69 -0.76 -2.00 -17.66
N GLU A 70 0.02 -1.70 -18.70
CA GLU A 70 -0.50 -1.56 -20.08
C GLU A 70 -1.26 -2.81 -20.54
N ARG A 71 -0.72 -4.00 -20.30
CA ARG A 71 -1.39 -5.27 -20.62
C ARG A 71 -2.70 -5.45 -19.84
N LEU A 72 -2.72 -5.01 -18.58
CA LEU A 72 -3.92 -5.03 -17.74
C LEU A 72 -4.95 -3.93 -18.12
N LEU A 73 -4.56 -2.90 -18.84
CA LEU A 73 -5.49 -1.86 -19.32
C LEU A 73 -5.95 -2.10 -20.76
N ALA A 74 -5.20 -2.88 -21.55
CA ALA A 74 -5.53 -3.18 -22.93
C ALA A 74 -6.95 -3.78 -23.06
N ASN A 75 -7.82 -3.08 -23.82
CA ASN A 75 -9.22 -3.42 -24.05
C ASN A 75 -10.05 -3.66 -22.77
N ALA A 76 -9.64 -3.03 -21.66
CA ALA A 76 -10.31 -3.20 -20.38
C ALA A 76 -11.41 -2.14 -20.15
N SER A 77 -12.57 -2.61 -19.70
CA SER A 77 -13.53 -1.79 -18.96
C SER A 77 -13.26 -1.95 -17.47
N LEU A 78 -13.12 -0.85 -16.74
CA LEU A 78 -12.71 -0.86 -15.33
C LEU A 78 -13.84 -0.45 -14.40
N ASN A 79 -14.07 -1.26 -13.36
CA ASN A 79 -14.76 -0.84 -12.16
C ASN A 79 -13.77 -0.16 -11.22
N ILE A 80 -14.01 1.11 -10.91
CA ILE A 80 -13.13 1.93 -10.08
C ILE A 80 -13.86 2.31 -8.80
N LYS A 81 -13.16 2.23 -7.66
CA LYS A 81 -13.65 2.72 -6.38
C LYS A 81 -12.63 3.69 -5.78
N ASN A 82 -13.11 4.79 -5.21
CA ASN A 82 -12.27 5.72 -4.47
C ASN A 82 -11.66 4.99 -3.27
N ALA A 83 -10.35 5.17 -3.06
CA ALA A 83 -9.58 4.46 -2.04
C ALA A 83 -8.80 5.42 -1.12
N GLY A 84 -8.88 6.72 -1.37
CA GLY A 84 -8.21 7.73 -0.57
C GLY A 84 -8.55 9.15 -1.04
N PRO A 85 -8.00 10.17 -0.37
CA PRO A 85 -8.14 11.55 -0.81
C PRO A 85 -7.46 11.75 -2.17
N VAL A 86 -7.92 12.76 -2.89
CA VAL A 86 -7.24 13.23 -4.11
C VAL A 86 -5.84 13.71 -3.73
N THR A 87 -4.85 13.39 -4.56
CA THR A 87 -3.47 13.83 -4.34
C THR A 87 -3.36 15.36 -4.48
N ARG A 88 -2.25 15.94 -3.99
CA ARG A 88 -1.95 17.37 -4.15
C ARG A 88 -2.05 17.86 -5.61
N TRP A 89 -1.81 16.97 -6.57
CA TRP A 89 -1.79 17.27 -8.00
C TRP A 89 -3.09 16.91 -8.73
N GLY A 90 -4.17 16.63 -8.00
CA GLY A 90 -5.48 16.35 -8.59
C GLY A 90 -5.70 14.91 -9.07
N ALA A 91 -4.70 14.02 -8.95
CA ALA A 91 -4.88 12.61 -9.28
C ALA A 91 -5.75 11.89 -8.24
N ARG A 92 -6.67 11.02 -8.70
CA ARG A 92 -7.58 10.25 -7.85
C ARG A 92 -6.92 8.96 -7.38
N VAL A 93 -6.92 8.70 -6.08
CA VAL A 93 -6.42 7.43 -5.50
C VAL A 93 -7.55 6.41 -5.49
N VAL A 94 -7.34 5.27 -6.17
CA VAL A 94 -8.41 4.32 -6.46
C VAL A 94 -7.98 2.86 -6.36
N THR A 95 -8.94 1.98 -6.08
CA THR A 95 -8.83 0.57 -6.47
C THR A 95 -9.50 0.36 -7.81
N ALA A 96 -8.88 -0.41 -8.70
CA ALA A 96 -9.41 -0.71 -10.02
C ALA A 96 -9.46 -2.23 -10.24
N LYS A 97 -10.52 -2.71 -10.89
CA LYS A 97 -10.63 -4.09 -11.37
C LYS A 97 -11.30 -4.10 -12.73
N ARG A 98 -10.95 -5.06 -13.58
CA ARG A 98 -11.65 -5.26 -14.85
C ARG A 98 -13.10 -5.70 -14.59
N VAL A 99 -14.03 -5.27 -15.43
CA VAL A 99 -15.40 -5.76 -15.41
C VAL A 99 -15.39 -7.26 -15.67
N GLY A 100 -16.10 -8.04 -14.85
CA GLY A 100 -16.12 -9.50 -14.92
C GLY A 100 -14.98 -10.21 -14.18
N GLU A 101 -13.93 -9.49 -13.76
CA GLU A 101 -12.84 -10.05 -12.97
C GLU A 101 -13.05 -9.87 -11.46
N THR A 102 -12.51 -10.82 -10.69
CA THR A 102 -12.54 -10.80 -9.23
C THR A 102 -11.34 -10.07 -8.63
N GLN A 103 -10.16 -10.22 -9.25
CA GLN A 103 -8.93 -9.60 -8.76
C GLN A 103 -8.79 -8.14 -9.20
N THR A 104 -8.23 -7.33 -8.31
CA THR A 104 -7.86 -5.95 -8.64
C THR A 104 -6.62 -5.90 -9.52
N LEU A 105 -6.45 -4.80 -10.25
CA LEU A 105 -5.21 -4.54 -11.00
C LEU A 105 -4.01 -4.55 -10.05
N GLN A 106 -4.18 -4.05 -8.83
CA GLN A 106 -3.12 -4.02 -7.82
C GLN A 106 -2.66 -5.41 -7.42
N HIS A 107 -3.59 -6.34 -7.19
CA HIS A 107 -3.25 -7.72 -6.87
C HIS A 107 -2.49 -8.37 -8.03
N GLN A 108 -2.96 -8.19 -9.26
CA GLN A 108 -2.31 -8.76 -10.45
C GLN A 108 -0.88 -8.20 -10.63
N LEU A 109 -0.67 -6.89 -10.44
CA LEU A 109 0.65 -6.24 -10.51
C LEU A 109 1.60 -6.73 -9.42
N VAL A 110 1.13 -6.90 -8.20
CA VAL A 110 1.94 -7.41 -7.08
C VAL A 110 2.31 -8.88 -7.33
N ALA A 111 1.35 -9.72 -7.72
CA ALA A 111 1.56 -11.14 -7.98
C ALA A 111 2.56 -11.43 -9.12
N MET A 112 2.67 -10.52 -10.10
CA MET A 112 3.68 -10.62 -11.17
C MET A 112 5.04 -9.99 -10.79
N GLY A 113 5.18 -9.42 -9.59
CA GLY A 113 6.39 -8.70 -9.17
C GLY A 113 6.60 -7.40 -9.93
N ALA A 114 5.54 -6.72 -10.36
CA ALA A 114 5.60 -5.40 -11.02
C ALA A 114 5.44 -4.23 -10.04
N ALA A 115 4.94 -4.48 -8.84
CA ALA A 115 4.79 -3.48 -7.79
C ALA A 115 5.05 -4.08 -6.41
N ARG A 116 5.40 -3.21 -5.45
CA ARG A 116 5.50 -3.52 -4.02
C ARG A 116 4.25 -3.03 -3.31
N VAL A 117 3.91 -3.60 -2.17
CA VAL A 117 2.76 -3.18 -1.36
C VAL A 117 3.16 -2.01 -0.47
N ALA A 118 2.44 -0.90 -0.63
CA ALA A 118 2.64 0.36 0.08
C ALA A 118 1.30 0.82 0.68
N PRO A 119 0.94 0.32 1.89
CA PRO A 119 -0.37 0.53 2.48
C PRO A 119 -0.71 2.01 2.70
N GLN A 120 -1.90 2.43 2.29
CA GLN A 120 -2.39 3.81 2.44
C GLN A 120 -3.91 3.90 2.67
N SER A 121 -4.70 2.96 2.14
CA SER A 121 -6.15 2.95 2.29
C SER A 121 -6.58 2.24 3.57
N ASP A 122 -7.86 2.42 3.95
CA ASP A 122 -8.46 1.70 5.07
C ASP A 122 -8.98 0.30 4.67
N ASN A 123 -8.74 -0.16 3.43
CA ASN A 123 -9.16 -1.48 2.96
C ASN A 123 -8.16 -2.57 3.37
N LEU A 124 -8.21 -2.93 4.65
CA LEU A 124 -7.31 -3.91 5.26
C LEU A 124 -7.39 -5.28 4.59
N GLU A 125 -8.57 -5.73 4.16
CA GLU A 125 -8.74 -7.02 3.50
C GLU A 125 -7.97 -7.06 2.17
N LEU A 126 -8.09 -6.01 1.35
CA LEU A 126 -7.32 -5.91 0.12
C LEU A 126 -5.82 -5.88 0.44
N ILE A 127 -5.39 -5.05 1.39
CA ILE A 127 -3.97 -4.96 1.75
C ILE A 127 -3.43 -6.32 2.21
N ASP A 128 -4.18 -7.07 3.01
CA ASP A 128 -3.78 -8.40 3.46
C ASP A 128 -3.63 -9.38 2.29
N GLN A 129 -4.55 -9.35 1.31
CA GLN A 129 -4.41 -10.14 0.07
C GLN A 129 -3.17 -9.72 -0.74
N LEU A 130 -2.90 -8.41 -0.84
CA LEU A 130 -1.72 -7.91 -1.53
C LEU A 130 -0.42 -8.36 -0.84
N LEU A 131 -0.37 -8.36 0.50
CA LEU A 131 0.79 -8.80 1.27
C LEU A 131 1.12 -10.28 1.03
N VAL A 132 0.09 -11.14 0.97
CA VAL A 132 0.25 -12.56 0.63
C VAL A 132 0.81 -12.71 -0.78
N ALA A 133 0.20 -12.04 -1.77
CA ALA A 133 0.67 -12.08 -3.15
C ALA A 133 2.12 -11.56 -3.31
N GLU A 134 2.50 -10.56 -2.52
CA GLU A 134 3.86 -10.03 -2.50
C GLU A 134 4.86 -11.02 -1.91
N ASP A 135 4.49 -11.72 -0.83
CA ASP A 135 5.32 -12.77 -0.24
C ASP A 135 5.57 -13.92 -1.22
N GLU A 136 4.52 -14.38 -1.92
CA GLU A 136 4.65 -15.39 -2.97
C GLU A 136 5.52 -14.92 -4.14
N ALA A 137 5.34 -13.67 -4.59
CA ALA A 137 6.16 -13.09 -5.64
C ALA A 137 7.63 -12.94 -5.22
N ARG A 138 7.90 -12.62 -3.96
CA ARG A 138 9.25 -12.56 -3.37
C ARG A 138 9.89 -13.93 -3.31
N ALA A 139 9.20 -14.92 -2.75
CA ALA A 139 9.68 -16.28 -2.62
C ALA A 139 10.02 -16.90 -3.99
N ALA A 140 9.19 -16.63 -5.00
CA ALA A 140 9.41 -17.08 -6.37
C ALA A 140 10.36 -16.18 -7.19
N ARG A 141 10.95 -15.14 -6.59
CA ARG A 141 11.82 -14.15 -7.26
C ARG A 141 11.21 -13.58 -8.55
N LYS A 142 9.91 -13.29 -8.56
CA LYS A 142 9.21 -12.76 -9.74
C LYS A 142 9.54 -11.28 -9.96
N GLY A 143 9.73 -10.92 -11.22
CA GLY A 143 9.87 -9.54 -11.67
C GLY A 143 10.93 -8.74 -10.90
N LEU A 144 10.51 -7.64 -10.26
CA LEU A 144 11.40 -6.78 -9.48
C LEU A 144 12.14 -7.55 -8.37
N TRP A 145 11.54 -8.60 -7.81
CA TRP A 145 12.14 -9.40 -6.73
C TRP A 145 13.31 -10.28 -7.20
N ALA A 146 13.51 -10.43 -8.51
CA ALA A 146 14.71 -11.06 -9.05
C ALA A 146 15.95 -10.17 -8.90
N LEU A 147 15.77 -8.86 -8.78
CA LEU A 147 16.84 -7.87 -8.90
C LEU A 147 17.42 -7.49 -7.54
N PRO A 148 18.76 -7.35 -7.42
CA PRO A 148 19.40 -6.92 -6.17
C PRO A 148 18.93 -5.56 -5.64
N ALA A 149 18.45 -4.69 -6.55
CA ALA A 149 17.94 -3.36 -6.21
C ALA A 149 16.68 -3.38 -5.32
N TYR A 150 15.95 -4.50 -5.27
CA TYR A 150 14.73 -4.67 -4.49
C TYR A 150 14.89 -5.65 -3.32
N ARG A 151 16.13 -5.97 -2.96
CA ARG A 151 16.40 -6.85 -1.82
C ARG A 151 15.83 -6.27 -0.52
N ILE A 152 15.54 -7.18 0.39
CA ILE A 152 15.24 -6.87 1.79
C ILE A 152 16.56 -6.59 2.50
N PHE A 153 16.57 -5.59 3.37
CA PHE A 153 17.73 -5.29 4.21
C PHE A 153 17.49 -5.74 5.65
N ASP A 154 18.52 -6.30 6.27
CA ASP A 154 18.56 -6.41 7.72
C ASP A 154 18.62 -4.99 8.34
N ALA A 155 18.06 -4.83 9.53
CA ALA A 155 17.98 -3.55 10.25
C ALA A 155 19.36 -2.92 10.50
N ASP A 156 20.40 -3.73 10.71
CA ASP A 156 21.79 -3.28 10.88
C ASP A 156 22.42 -2.73 9.58
N LYS A 157 21.82 -3.04 8.43
CA LYS A 157 22.25 -2.59 7.09
C LYS A 157 21.29 -1.58 6.48
N ALA A 158 20.28 -1.12 7.21
CA ALA A 158 19.25 -0.22 6.70
C ALA A 158 19.79 1.11 6.18
N GLY A 159 20.98 1.54 6.63
CA GLY A 159 21.68 2.72 6.08
C GLY A 159 21.90 2.65 4.57
N ARG A 160 22.03 1.45 4.00
CA ARG A 160 22.19 1.24 2.54
C ARG A 160 20.89 1.43 1.74
N ALA A 161 19.76 1.56 2.41
CA ALA A 161 18.44 1.73 1.82
C ALA A 161 17.94 3.19 1.86
N VAL A 162 18.70 4.09 2.50
CA VAL A 162 18.32 5.50 2.66
C VAL A 162 18.02 6.15 1.31
N GLY A 163 16.92 6.92 1.28
CA GLY A 163 16.41 7.62 0.10
C GLY A 163 15.50 6.78 -0.79
N ARG A 164 15.22 5.52 -0.43
CA ARG A 164 14.41 4.59 -1.25
C ARG A 164 13.36 3.88 -0.41
N PHE A 165 12.32 3.39 -1.07
CA PHE A 165 11.36 2.48 -0.45
C PHE A 165 11.98 1.09 -0.32
N HIS A 166 12.02 0.52 0.89
CA HIS A 166 12.52 -0.83 1.13
C HIS A 166 11.72 -1.56 2.20
N LEU A 167 11.93 -2.88 2.23
CA LEU A 167 11.53 -3.76 3.32
C LEU A 167 12.77 -3.96 4.21
N ILE A 168 12.62 -3.65 5.50
CA ILE A 168 13.67 -3.77 6.51
C ILE A 168 13.25 -4.81 7.53
N GLU A 169 14.09 -5.82 7.79
CA GLU A 169 13.81 -6.87 8.77
C GLU A 169 14.73 -6.80 9.98
N GLY A 170 14.20 -7.07 11.17
CA GLY A 170 15.03 -7.15 12.36
C GLY A 170 14.25 -7.55 13.61
N LYS A 171 14.98 -7.83 14.68
CA LYS A 171 14.42 -8.05 16.02
C LYS A 171 14.20 -6.70 16.70
N VAL A 172 13.02 -6.49 17.27
CA VAL A 172 12.74 -5.31 18.07
C VAL A 172 13.52 -5.39 19.36
N ARG A 173 14.34 -4.38 19.63
CA ARG A 173 15.11 -4.26 20.87
C ARG A 173 14.36 -3.49 21.94
N ARG A 174 13.70 -2.41 21.52
CA ARG A 174 13.02 -1.52 22.46
C ARG A 174 11.89 -0.77 21.78
N ILE A 175 10.79 -0.63 22.50
CA ILE A 175 9.71 0.28 22.13
C ILE A 175 9.69 1.42 23.14
N ALA A 176 9.72 2.65 22.64
CA ALA A 176 9.79 3.84 23.49
C ALA A 176 8.75 4.88 23.06
N LYS A 177 8.09 5.50 24.03
CA LYS A 177 7.17 6.62 23.80
C LYS A 177 7.80 7.91 24.28
N VAL A 178 8.11 8.83 23.36
CA VAL A 178 8.82 10.08 23.65
C VAL A 178 8.20 11.23 22.84
N LYS A 179 7.91 12.35 23.51
CA LYS A 179 7.41 13.60 22.89
C LYS A 179 6.26 13.38 21.89
N GLY A 180 5.27 12.56 22.27
CA GLY A 180 4.10 12.31 21.43
C GLY A 180 4.34 11.40 20.23
N ARG A 181 5.47 10.70 20.17
CA ARG A 181 5.78 9.66 19.17
C ARG A 181 6.09 8.32 19.86
N VAL A 182 5.83 7.23 19.15
CA VAL A 182 6.26 5.88 19.52
C VAL A 182 7.35 5.45 18.54
N TYR A 183 8.44 4.95 19.09
CA TYR A 183 9.62 4.47 18.37
C TYR A 183 9.77 2.97 18.60
N ILE A 184 10.03 2.24 17.52
CA ILE A 184 10.39 0.82 17.50
C ILE A 184 11.86 0.78 17.09
N ASN A 185 12.73 0.51 18.05
CA ASN A 185 14.18 0.51 17.85
C ASN A 185 14.67 -0.93 17.61
N PHE A 186 15.52 -1.10 16.60
CA PHE A 186 16.08 -2.40 16.21
C PHE A 186 17.54 -2.59 16.64
N GLY A 187 18.15 -1.54 17.21
CA GLY A 187 19.48 -1.56 17.80
C GLY A 187 19.54 -0.82 19.14
N THR A 188 20.75 -0.63 19.65
CA THR A 188 21.02 -0.02 20.97
C THR A 188 21.14 1.49 20.91
N ASP A 189 21.63 2.04 19.79
CA ASP A 189 21.81 3.48 19.59
C ASP A 189 20.89 3.98 18.48
N TYR A 190 19.79 4.62 18.90
CA TYR A 190 18.81 5.18 17.98
C TYR A 190 19.36 6.25 17.04
N LYS A 191 20.57 6.79 17.24
CA LYS A 191 21.18 7.80 16.36
C LYS A 191 21.84 7.20 15.13
N THR A 192 22.14 5.92 15.17
CA THR A 192 22.91 5.21 14.14
C THR A 192 22.16 3.97 13.64
N ASP A 193 21.36 3.34 14.50
CA ASP A 193 20.59 2.14 14.20
C ASP A 193 19.23 2.43 13.57
N PHE A 194 18.68 1.40 12.91
CA PHE A 194 17.36 1.49 12.31
C PHE A 194 16.23 1.68 13.32
N THR A 195 15.35 2.62 13.02
CA THR A 195 14.17 2.93 13.84
C THR A 195 12.92 3.05 12.98
N ALA A 196 11.81 2.46 13.42
CA ALA A 196 10.49 2.76 12.86
C ALA A 196 9.72 3.64 13.85
N SER A 197 8.93 4.61 13.37
CA SER A 197 8.23 5.52 14.30
C SER A 197 6.85 5.96 13.82
N ALA A 198 5.93 6.15 14.77
CA ALA A 198 4.57 6.61 14.50
C ALA A 198 4.16 7.72 15.49
N GLY A 199 3.18 8.55 15.11
CA GLY A 199 2.56 9.48 16.04
C GLY A 199 1.78 8.73 17.15
N SER A 200 1.85 9.21 18.40
CA SER A 200 1.18 8.53 19.54
C SER A 200 -0.34 8.40 19.37
N ARG A 201 -0.99 9.34 18.66
CA ARG A 201 -2.43 9.26 18.36
C ARG A 201 -2.74 8.09 17.43
N LEU A 202 -1.91 7.92 16.40
CA LEU A 202 -2.04 6.85 15.41
C LEU A 202 -1.78 5.48 16.05
N TYR A 203 -0.72 5.39 16.86
CA TYR A 203 -0.43 4.20 17.68
C TYR A 203 -1.64 3.80 18.54
N ARG A 204 -2.24 4.76 19.26
CA ARG A 204 -3.38 4.48 20.14
C ARG A 204 -4.58 3.98 19.35
N LYS A 205 -4.87 4.59 18.20
CA LYS A 205 -5.91 4.12 17.27
C LYS A 205 -5.66 2.67 16.85
N TRP A 206 -4.41 2.28 16.57
CA TRP A 206 -4.10 0.88 16.22
C TRP A 206 -4.32 -0.08 17.39
N ALA A 207 -3.93 0.30 18.61
CA ALA A 207 -4.16 -0.50 19.81
C ALA A 207 -5.65 -0.72 20.08
N GLU A 208 -6.48 0.34 19.94
CA GLU A 208 -7.95 0.26 20.02
C GLU A 208 -8.55 -0.69 18.95
N GLN A 209 -7.87 -0.82 17.81
CA GLN A 209 -8.22 -1.74 16.72
C GLN A 209 -7.56 -3.12 16.84
N GLY A 210 -7.06 -3.47 18.03
CA GLY A 210 -6.47 -4.77 18.34
C GLY A 210 -5.03 -4.98 17.85
N PHE A 211 -4.34 -3.93 17.44
CA PHE A 211 -2.93 -3.99 17.02
C PHE A 211 -2.06 -3.14 17.96
N ASP A 212 -1.70 -3.71 19.11
CA ASP A 212 -0.85 -3.05 20.09
C ASP A 212 0.64 -3.27 19.79
N VAL A 213 1.31 -2.22 19.32
CA VAL A 213 2.73 -2.28 18.97
C VAL A 213 3.61 -2.50 20.19
N ALA A 214 3.24 -2.06 21.40
CA ALA A 214 4.05 -2.28 22.62
C ALA A 214 4.26 -3.77 22.94
N SER A 215 3.31 -4.62 22.53
CA SER A 215 3.42 -6.08 22.65
C SER A 215 4.43 -6.73 21.70
N LEU A 216 5.08 -5.96 20.81
CA LEU A 216 6.03 -6.46 19.80
C LEU A 216 7.50 -6.34 20.24
N THR A 217 7.77 -6.10 21.52
CA THR A 217 9.14 -6.19 22.05
C THR A 217 9.66 -7.62 21.84
N ASP A 218 10.93 -7.76 21.44
CA ASP A 218 11.57 -9.03 21.06
C ASP A 218 11.00 -9.77 19.84
N ALA A 219 9.91 -9.28 19.24
CA ALA A 219 9.41 -9.84 17.99
C ALA A 219 10.37 -9.57 16.82
N ARG A 220 10.44 -10.50 15.86
CA ARG A 220 11.08 -10.25 14.56
C ARG A 220 10.05 -9.62 13.62
N LEU A 221 10.32 -8.40 13.17
CA LEU A 221 9.42 -7.64 12.32
C LEU A 221 10.02 -7.41 10.94
N ARG A 222 9.13 -7.24 9.95
CA ARG A 222 9.43 -6.60 8.66
C ARG A 222 8.71 -5.25 8.61
N ILE A 223 9.45 -4.20 8.31
CA ILE A 223 8.96 -2.84 8.20
C ILE A 223 9.11 -2.37 6.76
N ARG A 224 8.05 -1.82 6.17
CA ARG A 224 8.03 -1.32 4.79
C ARG A 224 7.79 0.19 4.75
N GLY A 225 8.57 0.89 3.94
CA GLY A 225 8.45 2.34 3.80
C GLY A 225 9.66 2.97 3.12
N PHE A 226 9.58 4.29 2.91
CA PHE A 226 10.72 5.10 2.52
C PHE A 226 11.68 5.23 3.69
N VAL A 227 12.95 4.85 3.49
CA VAL A 227 13.99 4.95 4.50
C VAL A 227 14.59 6.35 4.44
N GLU A 228 14.48 7.10 5.53
CA GLU A 228 14.97 8.47 5.69
C GLU A 228 16.22 8.48 6.59
N ALA A 229 17.07 9.51 6.48
CA ALA A 229 18.21 9.71 7.38
C ALA A 229 17.87 10.69 8.51
N ILE A 230 17.05 10.25 9.47
CA ILE A 230 16.59 11.08 10.60
C ILE A 230 17.05 10.43 11.90
N ASN A 231 18.17 10.93 12.44
CA ASN A 231 18.91 10.29 13.53
C ASN A 231 19.21 8.81 13.19
N GLY A 232 19.90 8.55 12.09
CA GLY A 232 20.07 7.19 11.56
C GLY A 232 18.97 6.81 10.54
N PRO A 233 19.03 5.58 9.98
CA PRO A 233 18.05 5.11 9.02
C PRO A 233 16.68 4.93 9.70
N SER A 234 15.63 5.54 9.15
CA SER A 234 14.32 5.57 9.80
C SER A 234 13.18 5.39 8.82
N ILE A 235 12.11 4.71 9.25
CA ILE A 235 10.83 4.67 8.52
C ILE A 235 9.75 5.33 9.39
N THR A 236 9.09 6.35 8.83
CA THR A 236 7.86 6.89 9.43
C THR A 236 6.66 6.02 9.04
N LEU A 237 5.95 5.53 10.05
CA LEU A 237 4.76 4.71 9.90
C LEU A 237 3.49 5.58 9.92
N SER A 238 2.68 5.42 8.88
CA SER A 238 1.34 6.00 8.73
C SER A 238 0.24 4.94 8.75
N HIS A 239 0.58 3.67 8.53
CA HIS A 239 -0.39 2.58 8.45
C HIS A 239 0.10 1.31 9.16
N ARG A 240 -0.79 0.59 9.87
CA ARG A 240 -0.40 -0.59 10.68
C ARG A 240 0.11 -1.76 9.84
N ARG A 241 -0.34 -1.87 8.59
CA ARG A 241 0.16 -2.87 7.62
C ARG A 241 1.53 -2.55 7.04
N GLN A 242 2.17 -1.46 7.48
CA GLN A 242 3.60 -1.29 7.26
C GLN A 242 4.45 -2.19 8.16
N ILE A 243 3.83 -2.83 9.16
CA ILE A 243 4.48 -3.76 10.08
C ILE A 243 3.93 -5.16 9.81
N GLU A 244 4.81 -6.10 9.46
CA GLU A 244 4.54 -7.53 9.50
C GLU A 244 5.29 -8.16 10.66
N VAL A 245 4.60 -9.02 11.42
CA VAL A 245 5.21 -9.81 12.48
C VAL A 245 5.64 -11.14 11.87
N LEU A 246 6.96 -11.37 11.75
CA LEU A 246 7.51 -12.58 11.15
C LEU A 246 7.63 -13.71 12.15
N ALA A 247 7.98 -13.38 13.40
CA ALA A 247 8.05 -14.32 14.51
C ALA A 247 7.83 -13.57 15.84
N ARG A 248 7.23 -14.27 16.80
CA ARG A 248 7.22 -13.89 18.21
C ARG A 248 8.00 -14.96 18.95
N GLU A 249 8.99 -14.54 19.74
CA GLU A 249 9.66 -15.41 20.71
C GLU A 249 8.81 -15.54 21.98
#